data_AF-A0A2H6NH39-F1
#
_entry.id   AF-A0A2H6NH39-F1
#
_cell.length_a   1.000
_cell.length_b   1.000
_cell.length_c   1.000
_cell.angle_alpha   90.00
_cell.angle_beta   90.00
_cell.angle_gamma   90.00
#
_symmetry.space_group_name_H-M   'P 1'
#
loop_
_entity.id
_entity.type
_entity.pdbx_description
1 polymer ?
#
loop_
_entity_poly.entity_id
_entity_poly.type
_entity_poly.pdbx_seq_one_letter_code
_entity_poly.pdbx_strand_id
1 'polypeptide(L)'
;MTVKFPSLSKRMMSQDYRATATWERESTLIQINITGGKLLNAVNCLQPIASNDEILATEDYDLETFYPISPIIDLREKNVYKIKNDTGFNKGYPCPYPHTSFTIERGKREKSEHLQARVLMFAFGNALAKAKELYGNEPKVLEKPVVVQSVGTNGQAFHFVVFQLNTTDLDPSNGVKNLAWLDENQLLYEDARKRPEIKKKIVLIPAGIHGYNPDTFKKFLALYLHGVV
;
A
#
# COMPACT_ATOMS: atom_id res chain seq x y z
N MET A 1 -10.40 20.20 8.70
CA MET A 1 -9.28 20.21 7.73
C MET A 1 -9.67 20.77 6.37
N THR A 2 -10.83 20.44 5.80
CA THR A 2 -11.26 20.94 4.47
C THR A 2 -11.35 22.47 4.36
N VAL A 3 -11.62 23.18 5.46
CA VAL A 3 -11.56 24.66 5.50
C VAL A 3 -10.15 25.18 5.20
N LYS A 4 -9.11 24.50 5.72
CA LYS A 4 -7.71 24.85 5.49
C LYS A 4 -7.22 24.35 4.13
N PHE A 5 -7.70 23.20 3.69
CA PHE A 5 -7.32 22.55 2.44
C PHE A 5 -8.56 22.13 1.64
N PRO A 6 -9.15 23.05 0.83
CA PRO A 6 -10.39 22.77 0.10
C PRO A 6 -10.28 21.61 -0.89
N SER A 7 -9.09 21.34 -1.45
CA SER A 7 -8.83 20.23 -2.36
C SER A 7 -9.08 18.84 -1.75
N LEU A 8 -9.14 18.70 -0.42
CA LEU A 8 -9.55 17.47 0.26
C LEU A 8 -10.98 17.02 -0.10
N SER A 9 -11.84 17.95 -0.54
CA SER A 9 -13.20 17.63 -1.02
C SER A 9 -13.20 16.84 -2.35
N LYS A 10 -12.07 16.79 -3.06
CA LYS A 10 -11.91 16.06 -4.33
C LYS A 10 -11.41 14.63 -4.12
N ARG A 11 -11.83 14.01 -3.01
CA ARG A 11 -11.47 12.64 -2.64
C ARG A 11 -12.68 11.89 -2.11
N MET A 12 -12.69 10.58 -2.31
CA MET A 12 -13.74 9.69 -1.85
C MET A 12 -13.16 8.44 -1.23
N MET A 13 -13.71 8.02 -0.09
CA MET A 13 -13.33 6.77 0.56
C MET A 13 -14.26 5.65 0.10
N SER A 14 -13.71 4.67 -0.59
CA SER A 14 -14.39 3.45 -0.99
C SER A 14 -14.20 2.37 0.06
N GLN A 15 -15.31 1.70 0.43
CA GLN A 15 -15.30 0.54 1.33
C GLN A 15 -15.57 -0.72 0.51
N ASP A 16 -15.01 -1.85 0.95
CA ASP A 16 -15.22 -3.18 0.35
C ASP A 16 -14.95 -3.25 -1.16
N TYR A 17 -14.06 -2.38 -1.65
CA TYR A 17 -13.64 -2.38 -3.04
C TYR A 17 -12.86 -3.66 -3.37
N ARG A 18 -12.90 -4.05 -4.64
CA ARG A 18 -12.19 -5.22 -5.14
C ARG A 18 -11.40 -4.84 -6.37
N ALA A 19 -10.09 -4.97 -6.30
CA ALA A 19 -9.21 -4.73 -7.44
C ALA A 19 -8.42 -5.99 -7.78
N THR A 20 -8.11 -6.17 -9.05
CA THR A 20 -7.33 -7.30 -9.56
C THR A 20 -6.26 -6.78 -10.51
N ALA A 21 -5.05 -7.31 -10.38
CA ALA A 21 -3.99 -7.11 -11.36
C ALA A 21 -3.24 -8.42 -11.59
N THR A 22 -2.88 -8.67 -12.85
CA THR A 22 -2.11 -9.84 -13.28
C THR A 22 -0.81 -9.38 -13.93
N TRP A 23 0.29 -10.09 -13.72
CA TRP A 23 1.56 -9.87 -14.40
C TRP A 23 2.34 -11.18 -14.52
N GLU A 24 3.39 -11.18 -15.31
CA GLU A 24 4.34 -12.29 -15.40
C GLU A 24 5.62 -11.92 -14.68
N ARG A 25 6.24 -12.90 -14.03
CA ARG A 25 7.54 -12.77 -13.37
C ARG A 25 8.30 -14.08 -13.57
N GLU A 26 9.44 -14.03 -14.25
CA GLU A 26 10.24 -15.22 -14.56
C GLU A 26 9.40 -16.34 -15.21
N SER A 27 8.60 -15.98 -16.22
CA SER A 27 7.65 -16.83 -16.93
C SER A 27 6.53 -17.44 -16.04
N THR A 28 6.37 -16.94 -14.82
CA THR A 28 5.29 -17.34 -13.91
C THR A 28 4.19 -16.29 -13.92
N LEU A 29 2.96 -16.71 -14.22
CA LEU A 29 1.79 -15.85 -14.15
C LEU A 29 1.36 -15.64 -12.69
N ILE A 30 1.38 -14.39 -12.24
CA ILE A 30 0.99 -14.00 -10.89
C ILE A 30 -0.24 -13.09 -10.94
N GLN A 31 -1.18 -13.28 -10.02
CA GLN A 31 -2.35 -12.42 -9.89
C GLN A 31 -2.59 -12.04 -8.44
N ILE A 32 -2.72 -10.73 -8.20
CA ILE A 32 -3.20 -10.19 -6.93
C ILE A 32 -4.70 -9.94 -6.99
N ASN A 33 -5.40 -10.34 -5.94
CA ASN A 33 -6.82 -10.03 -5.73
C ASN A 33 -6.96 -9.27 -4.41
N ILE A 34 -7.19 -7.97 -4.51
CA ILE A 34 -7.34 -7.08 -3.36
C ILE A 34 -8.78 -7.15 -2.89
N THR A 35 -8.97 -7.50 -1.62
CA THR A 35 -10.28 -7.57 -0.95
C THR A 35 -10.17 -7.07 0.49
N GLY A 36 -11.26 -6.56 1.05
CA GLY A 36 -11.35 -6.23 2.49
C GLY A 36 -10.58 -4.99 2.96
N GLY A 37 -10.00 -4.22 2.04
CA GLY A 37 -9.38 -2.92 2.30
C GLY A 37 -10.35 -1.75 2.14
N LYS A 38 -9.95 -0.58 2.64
CA LYS A 38 -10.56 0.71 2.25
C LYS A 38 -9.61 1.41 1.30
N LEU A 39 -10.14 2.13 0.32
CA LEU A 39 -9.33 2.90 -0.62
C LEU A 39 -9.79 4.33 -0.64
N LEU A 40 -8.91 5.24 -0.27
CA LEU A 40 -9.08 6.65 -0.54
C LEU A 40 -8.71 6.86 -2.00
N ASN A 41 -9.69 7.31 -2.77
CA ASN A 41 -9.54 7.72 -4.16
C ASN A 41 -9.51 9.24 -4.27
N ALA A 42 -8.91 9.73 -5.35
CA ALA A 42 -8.83 11.15 -5.69
C ALA A 42 -9.20 11.40 -7.15
N VAL A 43 -9.51 12.66 -7.44
CA VAL A 43 -9.73 13.14 -8.82
C VAL A 43 -8.44 13.15 -9.65
N ASN A 44 -7.28 13.37 -9.00
CA ASN A 44 -5.98 13.44 -9.66
C ASN A 44 -5.03 12.36 -9.10
N CYS A 45 -4.13 11.88 -9.96
CA CYS A 45 -3.02 11.02 -9.55
C CYS A 45 -2.02 11.78 -8.67
N LEU A 46 -1.39 11.08 -7.73
CA LEU A 46 -0.24 11.59 -7.01
C LEU A 46 0.92 11.82 -7.99
N GLN A 47 1.74 12.84 -7.70
CA GLN A 47 2.93 13.12 -8.50
C GLN A 47 4.03 12.09 -8.19
N PRO A 48 4.89 11.76 -9.17
CA PRO A 48 6.09 10.97 -8.94
C PRO A 48 6.94 11.59 -7.81
N ILE A 49 7.45 10.73 -6.94
CA ILE A 49 8.37 11.08 -5.86
C ILE A 49 9.80 11.09 -6.38
N ALA A 50 10.18 10.02 -7.08
CA ALA A 50 11.51 9.91 -7.69
C ALA A 50 11.56 10.62 -9.04
N SER A 51 12.68 11.27 -9.30
CA SER A 51 13.02 11.89 -10.58
C SER A 51 13.32 10.84 -11.66
N ASN A 52 13.32 11.25 -12.92
CA ASN A 52 13.63 10.35 -14.04
C ASN A 52 15.03 9.75 -13.91
N ASP A 53 16.01 10.53 -13.45
CA ASP A 53 17.39 10.05 -13.29
C ASP A 53 17.49 8.98 -12.21
N GLU A 54 16.78 9.16 -11.08
CA GLU A 54 16.69 8.14 -10.02
C GLU A 54 15.99 6.86 -10.50
N ILE A 55 14.97 6.99 -11.36
CA ILE A 55 14.29 5.84 -11.95
C ILE A 55 15.23 5.08 -12.90
N LEU A 56 15.95 5.77 -13.78
CA LEU A 56 16.88 5.15 -14.72
C LEU A 56 18.05 4.48 -13.99
N ALA A 57 18.54 5.08 -12.92
CA ALA A 57 19.60 4.50 -12.10
C ALA A 57 19.23 3.15 -11.45
N THR A 58 17.94 2.79 -11.38
CA THR A 58 17.52 1.48 -10.86
C THR A 58 17.83 0.31 -11.80
N GLU A 59 18.17 0.58 -13.06
CA GLU A 59 18.55 -0.45 -14.02
C GLU A 59 19.73 -1.28 -13.52
N ASP A 60 20.72 -0.61 -12.92
CA ASP A 60 21.95 -1.20 -12.39
C ASP A 60 21.76 -1.94 -11.05
N TYR A 61 20.57 -1.87 -10.44
CA TYR A 61 20.31 -2.51 -9.15
C TYR A 61 19.96 -4.00 -9.33
N ASP A 62 20.68 -4.91 -8.68
CA ASP A 62 20.34 -6.34 -8.71
C ASP A 62 19.35 -6.71 -7.59
N LEU A 63 18.30 -7.46 -7.93
CA LEU A 63 17.33 -7.95 -6.94
C LEU A 63 17.92 -9.11 -6.14
N GLU A 64 17.79 -9.02 -4.81
CA GLU A 64 18.19 -10.10 -3.91
C GLU A 64 17.37 -11.37 -4.13
N THR A 65 18.03 -12.51 -3.93
CA THR A 65 17.44 -13.85 -4.00
C THR A 65 17.54 -14.51 -2.63
N PHE A 66 16.51 -15.28 -2.29
CA PHE A 66 16.42 -16.06 -1.06
C PHE A 66 16.43 -17.57 -1.36
N TYR A 67 17.18 -17.98 -2.39
CA TYR A 67 17.39 -19.39 -2.72
C TYR A 67 17.78 -20.20 -1.46
N PRO A 68 17.19 -21.38 -1.21
CA PRO A 68 16.36 -22.19 -2.12
C PRO A 68 14.85 -21.92 -2.05
N ILE A 69 14.40 -20.93 -1.27
CA ILE A 69 12.97 -20.67 -1.11
C ILE A 69 12.41 -20.07 -2.40
N SER A 70 11.28 -20.60 -2.87
CA SER A 70 10.59 -20.07 -4.06
C SER A 70 9.84 -18.77 -3.73
N PRO A 71 9.90 -17.73 -4.59
CA PRO A 71 9.15 -16.49 -4.39
C PRO A 71 7.62 -16.65 -4.33
N ILE A 72 7.10 -17.79 -4.78
CA ILE A 72 5.66 -18.09 -4.82
C ILE A 72 5.21 -19.09 -3.74
N ILE A 73 6.06 -19.45 -2.77
CA ILE A 73 5.84 -20.56 -1.82
C ILE A 73 4.50 -20.50 -1.06
N ASP A 74 4.07 -19.30 -0.64
CA ASP A 74 2.84 -19.09 0.13
C ASP A 74 1.66 -18.59 -0.73
N LEU A 75 1.83 -18.53 -2.05
CA LEU A 75 0.75 -18.14 -2.96
C LEU A 75 -0.18 -19.32 -3.22
N ARG A 76 -1.47 -18.99 -3.41
CA ARG A 76 -2.46 -20.00 -3.79
C ARG A 76 -2.33 -20.33 -5.26
N GLU A 77 -1.73 -21.48 -5.57
CA GLU A 77 -1.73 -22.05 -6.92
C GLU A 77 -3.17 -22.35 -7.38
N LYS A 78 -3.49 -21.95 -8.61
CA LYS A 78 -4.80 -22.19 -9.24
C LYS A 78 -4.61 -22.56 -10.70
N ASN A 79 -5.29 -23.62 -11.13
CA ASN A 79 -5.32 -24.06 -12.52
C ASN A 79 -6.56 -23.57 -13.29
N VAL A 80 -7.61 -23.16 -12.57
CA VAL A 80 -8.83 -22.58 -13.14
C VAL A 80 -8.91 -21.12 -12.70
N TYR A 81 -8.59 -20.22 -13.61
CA TYR A 81 -8.57 -18.78 -13.36
C TYR A 81 -8.96 -18.00 -14.61
N LYS A 82 -9.21 -16.70 -14.42
CA LYS A 82 -9.45 -15.74 -15.49
C LYS A 82 -8.43 -14.62 -15.32
N ILE A 83 -7.64 -14.36 -16.37
CA ILE A 83 -6.76 -13.21 -16.43
C ILE A 83 -7.63 -11.96 -16.45
N LYS A 84 -7.45 -11.07 -15.47
CA LYS A 84 -8.27 -9.87 -15.31
C LYS A 84 -7.45 -8.75 -14.70
N ASN A 85 -7.55 -7.57 -15.28
CA ASN A 85 -7.09 -6.33 -14.66
C ASN A 85 -8.32 -5.44 -14.42
N ASP A 86 -8.51 -5.00 -13.18
CA ASP A 86 -9.69 -4.26 -12.74
C ASP A 86 -9.33 -3.36 -11.57
N THR A 87 -9.64 -2.07 -11.69
CA THR A 87 -9.47 -1.10 -10.60
C THR A 87 -10.55 -1.20 -9.52
N GLY A 88 -11.63 -1.95 -9.81
CA GLY A 88 -12.78 -2.11 -8.93
C GLY A 88 -13.87 -1.06 -9.13
N PHE A 89 -13.70 -0.17 -10.12
CA PHE A 89 -14.64 0.91 -10.41
C PHE A 89 -15.00 0.91 -11.89
N ASN A 90 -16.24 1.33 -12.17
CA ASN A 90 -16.71 1.47 -13.54
C ASN A 90 -16.04 2.69 -14.22
N LYS A 91 -15.94 2.63 -15.56
CA LYS A 91 -15.57 3.80 -16.36
C LYS A 91 -16.47 4.98 -16.03
N GLY A 92 -15.88 6.16 -15.84
CA GLY A 92 -16.59 7.38 -15.44
C GLY A 92 -16.74 7.58 -13.92
N TYR A 93 -16.13 6.73 -13.08
CA TYR A 93 -16.10 6.96 -11.63
C TYR A 93 -15.47 8.33 -11.29
N PRO A 94 -16.10 9.18 -10.46
CA PRO A 94 -15.66 10.58 -10.26
C PRO A 94 -14.27 10.76 -9.67
N CYS A 95 -13.80 9.80 -8.87
CA CYS A 95 -12.46 9.81 -8.26
C CYS A 95 -11.70 8.57 -8.74
N PRO A 96 -11.19 8.53 -9.98
CA PRO A 96 -10.72 7.28 -10.57
C PRO A 96 -9.30 6.89 -10.14
N TYR A 97 -8.57 7.73 -9.40
CA TYR A 97 -7.18 7.48 -9.05
C TYR A 97 -7.05 6.98 -7.60
N PRO A 98 -6.43 5.81 -7.36
CA PRO A 98 -6.12 5.36 -6.02
C PRO A 98 -5.10 6.31 -5.38
N HIS A 99 -5.42 6.82 -4.19
CA HIS A 99 -4.53 7.71 -3.41
C HIS A 99 -3.87 6.94 -2.27
N THR A 100 -4.65 6.41 -1.33
CA THR A 100 -4.14 5.62 -0.20
C THR A 100 -5.03 4.41 0.07
N SER A 101 -4.48 3.19 0.06
CA SER A 101 -5.17 2.01 0.59
C SER A 101 -4.96 1.85 2.09
N PHE A 102 -6.00 1.47 2.82
CA PHE A 102 -5.96 1.20 4.25
C PHE A 102 -6.29 -0.26 4.52
N THR A 103 -5.35 -0.94 5.15
CA THR A 103 -5.42 -2.35 5.52
C THR A 103 -5.43 -2.44 7.05
N ILE A 104 -6.44 -3.10 7.60
CA ILE A 104 -6.54 -3.34 9.03
C ILE A 104 -6.41 -4.84 9.24
N GLU A 105 -5.51 -5.25 10.14
CA GLU A 105 -5.43 -6.64 10.58
C GLU A 105 -6.76 -7.05 11.22
N ARG A 106 -7.39 -8.09 10.70
CA ARG A 106 -8.64 -8.63 11.23
C ARG A 106 -8.45 -10.08 11.63
N GLY A 107 -8.96 -10.44 12.80
CA GLY A 107 -8.98 -11.83 13.27
C GLY A 107 -7.70 -12.20 14.02
N LYS A 108 -7.04 -13.29 13.59
CA LYS A 108 -5.81 -13.77 14.23
C LYS A 108 -4.67 -12.79 13.96
N ARG A 109 -3.88 -12.53 14.99
CA ARG A 109 -2.68 -11.70 14.89
C ARG A 109 -1.71 -12.32 13.88
N GLU A 110 -1.43 -11.55 12.85
CA GLU A 110 -0.48 -11.82 11.80
C GLU A 110 0.91 -11.34 12.25
N LYS A 111 1.97 -11.90 11.67
CA LYS A 111 3.32 -11.38 11.89
C LYS A 111 3.44 -10.00 11.28
N SER A 112 4.17 -9.10 11.94
CA SER A 112 4.35 -7.71 11.51
C SER A 112 4.84 -7.62 10.05
N GLU A 113 5.78 -8.49 9.70
CA GLU A 113 6.41 -8.60 8.38
C GLU A 113 5.40 -9.05 7.31
N HIS A 114 4.46 -9.92 7.65
CA HIS A 114 3.43 -10.37 6.70
C HIS A 114 2.40 -9.25 6.43
N LEU A 115 2.00 -8.51 7.48
CA LEU A 115 1.12 -7.35 7.32
C LEU A 115 1.79 -6.28 6.44
N GLN A 116 3.07 -6.00 6.68
CA GLN A 116 3.88 -5.08 5.88
C GLN A 116 3.95 -5.52 4.41
N ALA A 117 4.29 -6.78 4.13
CA ALA A 117 4.32 -7.31 2.77
C ALA A 117 2.94 -7.18 2.08
N ARG A 118 1.84 -7.45 2.79
CA ARG A 118 0.49 -7.25 2.26
C ARG A 118 0.19 -5.78 1.94
N VAL A 119 0.63 -4.85 2.81
CA VAL A 119 0.44 -3.40 2.61
C VAL A 119 1.18 -2.92 1.37
N LEU A 120 2.42 -3.38 1.16
CA LEU A 120 3.21 -3.12 -0.05
C LEU A 120 2.54 -3.71 -1.30
N MET A 121 2.15 -4.97 -1.26
CA MET A 121 1.50 -5.64 -2.39
C MET A 121 0.17 -4.99 -2.77
N PHE A 122 -0.58 -4.45 -1.80
CA PHE A 122 -1.80 -3.70 -2.09
C PHE A 122 -1.49 -2.37 -2.80
N ALA A 123 -0.44 -1.66 -2.39
CA ALA A 123 0.00 -0.45 -3.09
C ALA A 123 0.38 -0.77 -4.55
N PHE A 124 1.22 -1.79 -4.74
CA PHE A 124 1.63 -2.28 -6.07
C PHE A 124 0.43 -2.71 -6.91
N GLY A 125 -0.48 -3.54 -6.38
CA GLY A 125 -1.62 -4.06 -7.12
C GLY A 125 -2.59 -2.97 -7.57
N ASN A 126 -2.87 -1.97 -6.72
CA ASN A 126 -3.68 -0.82 -7.12
C ASN A 126 -2.98 0.02 -8.19
N ALA A 127 -1.66 0.26 -8.06
CA ALA A 127 -0.88 1.00 -9.04
C ALA A 127 -0.85 0.29 -10.39
N LEU A 128 -0.62 -1.03 -10.40
CA LEU A 128 -0.56 -1.85 -11.61
C LEU A 128 -1.94 -1.95 -12.29
N ALA A 129 -3.01 -2.18 -11.53
CA ALA A 129 -4.37 -2.17 -12.08
C ALA A 129 -4.67 -0.83 -12.75
N LYS A 130 -4.26 0.28 -12.12
CA LYS A 130 -4.44 1.62 -12.67
C LYS A 130 -3.59 1.88 -13.91
N ALA A 131 -2.32 1.47 -13.91
CA ALA A 131 -1.44 1.60 -15.06
C ALA A 131 -1.96 0.82 -16.27
N LYS A 132 -2.48 -0.40 -16.06
CA LYS A 132 -3.09 -1.20 -17.13
C LYS A 132 -4.37 -0.60 -17.69
N GLU A 133 -5.16 0.06 -16.85
CA GLU A 133 -6.33 0.84 -17.30
C GLU A 133 -5.91 2.04 -18.16
N LEU A 134 -4.83 2.75 -17.79
CA LEU A 134 -4.39 3.98 -18.46
C LEU A 134 -3.58 3.72 -19.73
N TYR A 135 -2.71 2.70 -19.72
CA TYR A 135 -1.66 2.53 -20.72
C TYR A 135 -1.76 1.24 -21.52
N GLY A 136 -2.77 0.40 -21.24
CA GLY A 136 -2.93 -0.92 -21.85
C GLY A 136 -2.15 -2.02 -21.13
N ASN A 137 -2.23 -3.24 -21.67
CA ASN A 137 -1.60 -4.42 -21.05
C ASN A 137 -0.16 -4.65 -21.50
N GLU A 138 0.32 -3.92 -22.51
CA GLU A 138 1.68 -4.08 -23.05
C GLU A 138 2.73 -3.74 -21.98
N PRO A 139 3.71 -4.63 -21.73
CA PRO A 139 4.85 -4.36 -20.85
C PRO A 139 5.68 -3.17 -21.36
N LYS A 140 5.94 -2.19 -20.49
CA LYS A 140 6.79 -1.03 -20.81
C LYS A 140 7.21 -0.24 -19.57
N VAL A 141 8.28 0.54 -19.73
CA VAL A 141 8.58 1.66 -18.83
C VAL A 141 7.53 2.75 -19.03
N LEU A 142 7.00 3.27 -17.94
CA LEU A 142 5.92 4.26 -17.95
C LEU A 142 6.48 5.67 -18.10
N GLU A 143 6.00 6.40 -19.10
CA GLU A 143 6.31 7.84 -19.25
C GLU A 143 5.85 8.68 -18.06
N LYS A 144 4.75 8.26 -17.43
CA LYS A 144 4.15 8.89 -16.24
C LYS A 144 3.93 7.82 -15.17
N PRO A 145 4.86 7.71 -14.20
CA PRO A 145 4.74 6.77 -13.09
C PRO A 145 3.43 6.91 -12.33
N VAL A 146 2.94 5.79 -11.77
CA VAL A 146 1.73 5.77 -10.94
C VAL A 146 2.14 5.60 -9.48
N VAL A 147 1.80 6.60 -8.66
CA VAL A 147 2.10 6.58 -7.21
C VAL A 147 0.85 6.22 -6.42
N VAL A 148 0.96 5.21 -5.56
CA VAL A 148 -0.10 4.78 -4.64
C VAL A 148 0.48 4.61 -3.24
N GLN A 149 -0.19 5.15 -2.25
CA GLN A 149 0.16 4.99 -0.84
C GLN A 149 -0.61 3.83 -0.23
N SER A 150 -0.08 3.24 0.82
CA SER A 150 -0.77 2.21 1.59
C SER A 150 -0.41 2.29 3.07
N VAL A 151 -1.41 2.11 3.92
CA VAL A 151 -1.27 2.15 5.38
C VAL A 151 -1.84 0.87 5.97
N GLY A 152 -1.00 0.12 6.66
CA GLY A 152 -1.38 -1.05 7.44
C GLY A 152 -1.45 -0.75 8.93
N THR A 153 -2.38 -1.36 9.65
CA THR A 153 -2.36 -1.31 11.12
C THR A 153 -2.99 -2.55 11.75
N ASN A 154 -2.47 -2.93 12.93
CA ASN A 154 -3.10 -3.89 13.84
C ASN A 154 -3.91 -3.21 14.96
N GLY A 155 -4.13 -1.91 14.84
CA GLY A 155 -4.79 -1.07 15.85
C GLY A 155 -3.83 -0.41 16.84
N GLN A 156 -2.58 -0.90 16.94
CA GLN A 156 -1.55 -0.34 17.81
C GLN A 156 -0.34 0.19 17.03
N ALA A 157 0.21 -0.62 16.13
CA ALA A 157 1.32 -0.28 15.25
C ALA A 157 0.81 0.06 13.85
N PHE A 158 1.58 0.90 13.15
CA PHE A 158 1.31 1.33 11.77
C PHE A 158 2.48 0.97 10.86
N HIS A 159 2.15 0.62 9.63
CA HIS A 159 3.07 0.44 8.52
C HIS A 159 2.69 1.41 7.42
N PHE A 160 3.64 2.20 6.94
CA PHE A 160 3.45 3.21 5.93
C PHE A 160 4.24 2.82 4.68
N VAL A 161 3.57 2.85 3.53
CA VAL A 161 4.19 2.60 2.23
C VAL A 161 3.80 3.71 1.27
N VAL A 162 4.79 4.23 0.55
CA VAL A 162 4.59 4.99 -0.68
C VAL A 162 5.19 4.15 -1.80
N PHE A 163 4.38 3.70 -2.74
CA PHE A 163 4.83 2.88 -3.86
C PHE A 163 4.73 3.69 -5.16
N GLN A 164 5.79 3.67 -5.96
CA GLN A 164 5.84 4.29 -7.27
C GLN A 164 6.09 3.22 -8.33
N LEU A 165 5.08 3.00 -9.17
CA LEU A 165 5.16 2.11 -10.32
C LEU A 165 5.78 2.87 -11.49
N ASN A 166 7.00 2.47 -11.86
CA ASN A 166 7.79 3.03 -12.96
C ASN A 166 7.72 2.18 -14.22
N THR A 167 7.53 0.86 -14.10
CA THR A 167 7.47 -0.08 -15.22
C THR A 167 6.36 -1.11 -15.02
N THR A 168 5.74 -1.54 -16.12
CA THR A 168 4.88 -2.72 -16.21
C THR A 168 5.59 -3.92 -16.83
N ASP A 169 6.83 -3.75 -17.28
CA ASP A 169 7.70 -4.85 -17.68
C ASP A 169 8.34 -5.48 -16.44
N LEU A 170 7.73 -6.58 -15.98
CA LEU A 170 8.03 -7.23 -14.70
C LEU A 170 8.50 -8.68 -14.87
N ASP A 171 8.47 -9.19 -16.11
CA ASP A 171 8.89 -10.57 -16.37
C ASP A 171 10.41 -10.72 -16.16
N PRO A 172 11.27 -9.91 -16.80
CA PRO A 172 12.70 -10.01 -16.58
C PRO A 172 13.14 -9.34 -15.27
N SER A 173 14.33 -9.70 -14.78
CA SER A 173 14.94 -9.11 -13.58
C SER A 173 15.78 -7.86 -13.88
N ASN A 174 16.08 -7.61 -15.16
CA ASN A 174 16.87 -6.48 -15.62
C ASN A 174 15.97 -5.28 -15.97
N GLY A 175 16.60 -4.16 -16.34
CA GLY A 175 15.89 -2.93 -16.70
C GLY A 175 15.44 -2.12 -15.48
N VAL A 176 14.69 -1.06 -15.78
CA VAL A 176 14.14 -0.10 -14.80
C VAL A 176 13.24 -0.82 -13.79
N LYS A 177 13.37 -0.45 -12.52
CA LYS A 177 12.64 -1.04 -11.40
C LYS A 177 11.68 -0.06 -10.76
N ASN A 178 10.71 -0.62 -10.04
CA ASN A 178 9.77 0.15 -9.24
C ASN A 178 10.41 0.55 -7.91
N LEU A 179 9.92 1.65 -7.33
CA LEU A 179 10.45 2.19 -6.07
C LEU A 179 9.40 2.14 -4.98
N ALA A 180 9.85 1.90 -3.74
CA ALA A 180 9.00 1.91 -2.56
C ALA A 180 9.73 2.56 -1.39
N TRP A 181 9.05 3.45 -0.68
CA TRP A 181 9.49 4.02 0.59
C TRP A 181 8.64 3.41 1.70
N LEU A 182 9.31 2.79 2.68
CA LEU A 182 8.66 2.06 3.76
C LEU A 182 9.06 2.65 5.11
N ASP A 183 8.09 2.69 6.01
CA ASP A 183 8.30 3.01 7.41
C ASP A 183 7.38 2.14 8.29
N GLU A 184 8.00 1.29 9.09
CA GLU A 184 7.38 0.05 9.55
C GLU A 184 7.32 -0.02 11.07
N ASN A 185 6.34 -0.78 11.57
CA ASN A 185 6.18 -1.06 13.00
C ASN A 185 6.16 0.20 13.87
N GLN A 186 5.56 1.27 13.37
CA GLN A 186 5.46 2.55 14.04
C GLN A 186 4.36 2.49 15.10
N LEU A 187 4.72 2.32 16.36
CA LEU A 187 3.76 2.30 17.47
C LEU A 187 3.05 3.66 17.58
N LEU A 188 1.72 3.65 17.62
CA LEU A 188 0.93 4.81 17.99
C LEU A 188 0.90 4.98 19.52
N TYR A 189 0.92 3.87 20.24
CA TYR A 189 0.98 3.81 21.69
C TYR A 189 1.59 2.49 22.17
N GLU A 190 2.20 2.49 23.34
CA GLU A 190 2.84 1.29 23.92
C GLU A 190 1.83 0.35 24.59
N ASP A 191 0.82 0.91 25.25
CA ASP A 191 -0.19 0.13 25.98
C ASP A 191 -1.54 0.86 26.04
N ALA A 192 -2.63 0.10 26.04
CA ALA A 192 -3.98 0.61 26.19
C ALA A 192 -4.78 -0.27 27.16
N ARG A 193 -5.03 0.27 28.36
CA ARG A 193 -5.68 -0.46 29.44
C ARG A 193 -7.12 -0.04 29.64
N LYS A 194 -8.02 -1.02 29.61
CA LYS A 194 -9.44 -0.82 29.96
C LYS A 194 -9.67 -0.64 31.46
N ARG A 195 -8.76 -1.17 32.30
CA ARG A 195 -8.86 -1.12 33.77
C ARG A 195 -7.52 -0.71 34.37
N PRO A 196 -7.52 0.04 35.48
CA PRO A 196 -6.28 0.39 36.15
C PRO A 196 -5.61 -0.86 36.74
N GLU A 197 -4.29 -0.87 36.76
CA GLU A 197 -3.52 -1.82 37.57
C GLU A 197 -3.47 -1.32 39.01
N ILE A 198 -4.06 -2.09 39.93
CA ILE A 198 -4.13 -1.73 41.34
C ILE A 198 -3.38 -2.78 42.15
N LYS A 199 -2.41 -2.36 42.96
CA LYS A 199 -1.67 -3.21 43.87
C LYS A 199 -1.72 -2.61 45.27
N LYS A 200 -2.12 -3.41 46.27
CA LYS A 200 -2.26 -2.97 47.68
C LYS A 200 -3.10 -1.68 47.84
N LYS A 201 -4.24 -1.59 47.13
CA LYS A 201 -5.14 -0.41 47.09
C LYS A 201 -4.51 0.87 46.50
N ILE A 202 -3.35 0.78 45.84
CA ILE A 202 -2.71 1.88 45.13
C ILE A 202 -2.80 1.63 43.63
N VAL A 203 -3.21 2.64 42.87
CA VAL A 203 -3.21 2.60 41.40
C VAL A 203 -1.77 2.76 40.92
N LEU A 204 -1.21 1.72 40.29
CA LEU A 204 0.12 1.77 39.69
C LEU A 204 0.07 2.34 38.27
N ILE A 205 -0.89 1.88 37.47
CA ILE A 205 -1.09 2.33 36.10
C ILE A 205 -2.58 2.61 35.92
N PRO A 206 -2.99 3.86 35.59
CA PRO A 206 -4.40 4.16 35.40
C PRO A 206 -4.94 3.52 34.12
N ALA A 207 -6.27 3.40 34.01
CA ALA A 207 -6.91 3.06 32.74
C ALA A 207 -6.63 4.19 31.72
N GLY A 208 -6.39 3.82 30.47
CA GLY A 208 -6.04 4.78 29.43
C GLY A 208 -4.99 4.25 28.45
N ILE A 209 -4.58 5.13 27.55
CA ILE A 209 -3.50 4.92 26.59
C ILE A 209 -2.20 5.44 27.21
N HIS A 210 -1.15 4.63 27.14
CA HIS A 210 0.17 4.93 27.68
C HIS A 210 1.21 4.86 26.57
N GLY A 211 2.27 5.67 26.71
CA GLY A 211 3.34 5.74 25.71
C GLY A 211 2.87 6.22 24.33
N TYR A 212 1.94 7.18 24.29
CA TYR A 212 1.46 7.75 23.02
C TYR A 212 2.60 8.40 22.24
N ASN A 213 2.76 8.00 20.98
CA ASN A 213 3.74 8.58 20.06
C ASN A 213 3.02 9.45 19.00
N PRO A 214 3.10 10.79 19.11
CA PRO A 214 2.46 11.68 18.16
C PRO A 214 3.08 11.63 16.76
N ASP A 215 4.34 11.21 16.62
CA ASP A 215 5.02 11.21 15.33
C ASP A 215 4.42 10.18 14.37
N THR A 216 3.94 9.05 14.89
CA THR A 216 3.17 8.06 14.12
C THR A 216 1.91 8.69 13.51
N PHE A 217 1.19 9.52 14.27
CA PHE A 217 0.02 10.23 13.73
C PHE A 217 0.40 11.34 12.74
N LYS A 218 1.52 12.06 12.98
CA LYS A 218 2.02 13.05 12.02
C LYS A 218 2.34 12.42 10.67
N LYS A 219 2.96 11.24 10.65
CA LYS A 219 3.24 10.46 9.42
C LYS A 219 1.94 10.05 8.70
N PHE A 220 0.97 9.51 9.45
CA PHE A 220 -0.35 9.20 8.91
C PHE A 220 -1.02 10.44 8.28
N LEU A 221 -0.96 11.58 8.96
CA LEU A 221 -1.52 12.84 8.48
C LEU A 221 -0.77 13.36 7.25
N ALA A 222 0.57 13.22 7.20
CA ALA A 222 1.37 13.63 6.05
C ALA A 222 0.98 12.87 4.79
N LEU A 223 0.80 11.55 4.87
CA LEU A 223 0.29 10.74 3.75
C LEU A 223 -1.11 11.21 3.34
N TYR A 224 -2.01 11.42 4.31
CA TYR A 224 -3.35 11.92 4.02
C TYR A 224 -3.34 13.30 3.32
N LEU A 225 -2.41 14.18 3.66
CA LEU A 225 -2.27 15.50 3.05
C LEU A 225 -1.43 15.52 1.76
N HIS A 226 -0.78 14.41 1.41
CA HIS A 226 0.05 14.33 0.21
C HIS A 226 -0.80 14.56 -1.06
N GLY A 227 -0.36 15.48 -1.93
CA GLY A 227 -1.07 15.88 -3.16
C GLY A 227 -2.19 16.91 -2.93
N VAL A 228 -2.23 17.53 -1.75
CA VAL A 228 -3.19 18.60 -1.38
C VAL A 228 -2.50 19.87 -0.92
N VAL A 229 -1.29 19.74 -0.37
CA VAL A 229 -0.39 20.84 0.05
C VAL A 229 0.52 21.21 -1.11
#